data_AF-A0A0V0R289-F1
#
_entry.id   AF-A0A0V0R289-F1
#
_cell.length_a   1.000
_cell.length_b   1.000
_cell.length_c   1.000
_cell.angle_alpha   90.00
_cell.angle_beta   90.00
_cell.angle_gamma   90.00
#
_symmetry.space_group_name_H-M   'P 1'
#
loop_
_entity.id
_entity.type
_entity.pdbx_description
1 polymer ?
#
loop_
_entity_poly.entity_id
_entity_poly.type
_entity_poly.pdbx_seq_one_letter_code
_entity_poly.pdbx_strand_id
1 'polypeptide(L)'
;MELINVLFLVTLLISIVYMGIIAFEKVGKDNKIKKYFSKKTKLDQINDKYEQLRSQRRDLVHHYYWAQSNGERQKEQNMKQEIFRVDDELAQLREQYNLTNQGKSYPLQKI
;
A
#
# COMPACT_ATOMS: atom_id res chain seq x y z
N MET A 1 -1.24 11.20 -62.77
CA MET A 1 -0.59 10.27 -61.82
C MET A 1 -0.22 10.97 -60.51
N GLU A 2 0.38 12.15 -60.55
CA GLU A 2 0.69 12.99 -59.38
C GLU A 2 -0.47 13.18 -58.37
N LEU A 3 -1.67 13.49 -58.85
CA LEU A 3 -2.85 13.78 -58.02
C LEU A 3 -3.32 12.57 -57.17
N ILE A 4 -3.17 11.36 -57.70
CA ILE A 4 -3.54 10.11 -57.01
C ILE A 4 -2.54 9.83 -55.89
N ASN A 5 -1.25 10.07 -56.13
CA ASN A 5 -0.19 9.88 -55.13
C ASN A 5 -0.33 10.86 -53.95
N VAL A 6 -0.67 12.12 -54.24
CA VAL A 6 -0.90 13.14 -53.20
C VAL A 6 -2.11 12.77 -52.32
N LEU A 7 -3.21 12.32 -52.94
CA LEU A 7 -4.38 11.83 -52.20
C LEU A 7 -4.05 10.64 -51.30
N PHE A 8 -3.25 9.70 -51.80
CA PHE A 8 -2.80 8.53 -51.02
C PHE A 8 -1.99 8.94 -49.79
N LEU A 9 -1.03 9.87 -49.95
CA LEU A 9 -0.21 10.34 -48.83
C LEU A 9 -1.02 11.07 -47.76
N VAL A 10 -2.00 11.88 -48.16
CA VAL A 10 -2.87 12.59 -47.22
C VAL A 10 -3.73 11.62 -46.42
N THR A 11 -4.33 10.61 -47.08
CA THR A 11 -5.14 9.59 -46.37
C THR A 11 -4.30 8.74 -45.43
N LEU A 12 -3.06 8.42 -45.81
CA LEU A 12 -2.12 7.66 -44.97
C LEU A 12 -1.72 8.46 -43.72
N LEU A 13 -1.43 9.75 -43.86
CA LEU A 13 -1.15 10.63 -42.72
C LEU A 13 -2.32 10.73 -41.75
N ILE A 14 -3.55 10.90 -42.26
CA ILE A 14 -4.76 10.94 -41.42
C ILE A 14 -4.93 9.63 -40.66
N SER A 15 -4.70 8.49 -41.32
CA SER A 15 -4.81 7.17 -40.68
C SER A 15 -3.79 6.96 -39.55
N ILE A 16 -2.56 7.44 -39.72
CA ILE A 16 -1.51 7.38 -38.69
C ILE A 16 -1.90 8.23 -37.48
N VAL A 17 -2.36 9.47 -37.72
CA VAL A 17 -2.81 10.37 -36.65
C VAL A 17 -4.00 9.77 -35.90
N TYR A 18 -4.97 9.21 -36.62
CA TYR A 18 -6.15 8.59 -36.01
C TYR A 18 -5.80 7.36 -35.16
N MET A 19 -4.89 6.50 -35.64
CA MET A 19 -4.37 5.35 -34.88
C MET A 19 -3.61 5.79 -33.63
N GLY A 20 -2.83 6.88 -33.71
CA GLY A 20 -2.13 7.45 -32.56
C GLY A 20 -3.06 7.93 -31.45
N ILE A 21 -4.16 8.59 -31.82
CA ILE A 21 -5.17 9.08 -30.86
C ILE A 21 -5.86 7.92 -30.13
N ILE A 22 -6.30 6.89 -30.86
CA ILE A 22 -6.97 5.71 -30.26
C ILE A 22 -6.04 4.94 -29.32
N ALA A 23 -4.76 4.78 -29.70
CA ALA A 23 -3.77 4.14 -28.84
C ALA A 23 -3.56 4.91 -27.54
N PHE A 24 -3.51 6.24 -27.60
CA PHE A 24 -3.34 7.10 -26.43
C PHE A 24 -4.52 7.01 -25.45
N GLU A 25 -5.76 6.98 -25.94
CA GLU A 25 -6.94 6.85 -25.09
C GLU A 25 -7.01 5.50 -24.37
N LYS A 26 -6.54 4.43 -25.00
CA LYS A 26 -6.61 3.07 -24.43
C LYS A 26 -5.59 2.84 -23.32
N VAL A 27 -4.39 3.42 -23.44
CA VAL A 27 -3.31 3.32 -22.43
C VAL A 27 -3.67 4.04 -21.13
N GLY A 28 -4.47 5.11 -21.17
CA GLY A 28 -4.86 5.88 -19.98
C GLY A 28 -5.92 5.23 -19.08
N LYS A 29 -6.61 4.17 -19.54
CA LYS A 29 -7.88 3.69 -18.97
C LYS A 29 -7.87 2.27 -18.42
N ASP A 30 -6.69 1.67 -18.24
CA ASP A 30 -6.58 0.34 -17.64
C ASP A 30 -6.80 0.39 -16.12
N ASN A 31 -8.06 0.36 -15.72
CA ASN A 31 -8.51 0.31 -14.32
C ASN A 31 -7.90 -0.85 -13.53
N LYS A 32 -7.47 -1.93 -14.20
CA LYS A 32 -6.76 -3.06 -13.59
C LYS A 32 -5.38 -2.68 -13.07
N ILE A 33 -4.65 -1.85 -13.82
CA ILE A 33 -3.34 -1.34 -13.42
C ILE A 33 -3.51 -0.46 -12.19
N LYS A 34 -4.40 0.54 -12.24
CA LYS A 34 -4.69 1.40 -11.08
C LYS A 34 -5.09 0.60 -9.83
N LYS A 35 -5.95 -0.41 -9.98
CA LYS A 35 -6.36 -1.29 -8.87
C LYS A 35 -5.18 -2.08 -8.30
N TYR A 36 -4.31 -2.64 -9.14
CA TYR A 36 -3.13 -3.38 -8.70
C TYR A 36 -2.13 -2.48 -7.95
N PHE A 37 -1.85 -1.28 -8.50
CA PHE A 37 -1.01 -0.30 -7.83
C PHE A 37 -1.60 0.11 -6.48
N SER A 38 -2.92 0.36 -6.40
CA SER A 38 -3.57 0.69 -5.13
C SER A 38 -3.49 -0.43 -4.09
N LYS A 39 -3.58 -1.70 -4.50
CA LYS A 39 -3.42 -2.85 -3.60
C LYS A 39 -1.99 -2.93 -3.09
N LYS A 40 -1.01 -2.81 -3.98
CA LYS A 40 0.41 -2.84 -3.63
C LYS A 40 0.75 -1.74 -2.62
N THR A 41 0.36 -0.49 -2.91
CA THR A 41 0.60 0.64 -2.00
C THR A 41 -0.01 0.41 -0.61
N LYS A 42 -1.21 -0.17 -0.52
CA LYS A 42 -1.82 -0.50 0.78
C LYS A 42 -1.07 -1.59 1.53
N LEU A 43 -0.60 -2.62 0.83
CA LEU A 43 0.20 -3.68 1.43
C LEU A 43 1.55 -3.16 1.92
N ASP A 44 2.18 -2.27 1.14
CA ASP A 44 3.43 -1.62 1.53
C ASP A 44 3.20 -0.76 2.80
N GLN A 45 2.13 0.03 2.86
CA GLN A 45 1.76 0.81 4.06
C GLN A 45 1.53 -0.06 5.30
N ILE A 46 0.83 -1.19 5.14
CA ILE A 46 0.61 -2.15 6.24
C ILE A 46 1.95 -2.73 6.71
N ASN A 47 2.84 -3.09 5.78
CA ASN A 47 4.16 -3.62 6.09
C ASN A 47 5.05 -2.61 6.82
N ASP A 48 5.08 -1.36 6.36
CA ASP A 48 5.85 -0.28 6.99
C ASP A 48 5.38 -0.05 8.43
N LYS A 49 4.06 -0.01 8.63
CA LYS A 49 3.48 0.12 9.98
C LYS A 49 3.79 -1.09 10.85
N TYR A 50 3.75 -2.31 10.29
CA TYR A 50 4.12 -3.54 10.99
C TYR A 50 5.57 -3.49 11.47
N GLU A 51 6.52 -3.13 10.61
CA GLU A 51 7.94 -3.05 10.99
C GLU A 51 8.20 -1.93 12.02
N GLN A 52 7.48 -0.81 11.92
CA GLN A 52 7.53 0.25 12.95
C GLN A 52 7.09 -0.28 14.32
N LEU A 53 5.92 -0.93 14.40
CA LEU A 53 5.40 -1.47 15.65
C LEU A 53 6.25 -2.63 16.17
N ARG A 54 6.78 -3.47 15.28
CA ARG A 54 7.70 -4.55 15.65
C ARG A 54 8.97 -4.00 16.27
N SER A 55 9.52 -2.91 15.74
CA SER A 55 10.67 -2.25 16.36
C SER A 55 10.33 -1.66 17.71
N GLN A 56 9.22 -0.90 17.80
CA GLN A 56 8.74 -0.33 19.04
C GLN A 56 8.54 -1.40 20.13
N ARG A 57 7.97 -2.55 19.77
CA ARG A 57 7.80 -3.69 20.67
C ARG A 57 9.13 -4.19 21.24
N ARG A 58 10.16 -4.32 20.41
CA ARG A 58 11.49 -4.75 20.89
C ARG A 58 12.05 -3.77 21.92
N ASP A 59 11.91 -2.47 21.65
CA ASP A 59 12.39 -1.43 22.55
C ASP A 59 11.62 -1.44 23.88
N LEU A 60 10.29 -1.58 23.83
CA LEU A 60 9.45 -1.70 25.02
C LEU A 60 9.79 -2.94 25.86
N VAL A 61 10.02 -4.08 25.22
CA VAL A 61 10.42 -5.32 25.91
C VAL A 61 11.78 -5.14 26.59
N HIS A 62 12.73 -4.48 25.92
CA HIS A 62 14.01 -4.14 26.51
C HIS A 62 13.83 -3.25 27.76
N HIS A 63 13.02 -2.19 27.67
CA HIS A 63 12.74 -1.31 28.80
C HIS A 63 11.96 -1.99 29.94
N TYR A 64 11.06 -2.93 29.61
CA TYR A 64 10.36 -3.76 30.59
C TYR A 64 11.35 -4.56 31.45
N TYR A 65 12.27 -5.30 30.81
CA TYR A 65 13.25 -6.10 31.54
C TYR A 65 14.24 -5.25 32.31
N TRP A 66 14.62 -4.09 31.77
CA TRP A 66 15.44 -3.13 32.50
C TRP A 66 14.72 -2.62 33.77
N ALA A 67 13.46 -2.20 33.66
CA ALA A 67 12.68 -1.75 34.81
C ALA A 67 12.49 -2.87 35.86
N GLN A 68 12.24 -4.09 35.39
CA GLN A 68 12.12 -5.27 36.23
C GLN A 68 13.41 -5.55 37.01
N SER A 69 14.57 -5.48 36.34
CA SER A 69 15.87 -5.70 36.98
C SER A 69 16.22 -4.64 38.03
N ASN A 70 15.72 -3.42 37.88
CA ASN A 70 15.93 -2.31 38.80
C ASN A 70 14.84 -2.21 39.90
N GLY A 71 13.86 -3.14 39.92
CA GLY A 71 12.76 -3.11 40.88
C GLY A 71 11.77 -1.94 40.68
N GLU A 72 11.79 -1.29 39.51
CA GLU A 72 10.94 -0.14 39.19
C GLU A 72 9.51 -0.58 38.80
N ARG A 73 8.73 -1.05 39.78
CA ARG A 73 7.39 -1.65 39.56
C ARG A 73 6.43 -0.80 38.73
N GLN A 74 6.42 0.53 38.93
CA GLN A 74 5.52 1.40 38.17
C GLN A 74 5.91 1.45 36.68
N LYS A 75 7.21 1.56 36.37
CA LYS A 75 7.68 1.56 34.99
C LYS A 75 7.46 0.20 34.33
N GLU A 76 7.68 -0.88 35.06
CA GLU A 76 7.37 -2.24 34.61
C GLU A 76 5.90 -2.36 34.17
N GLN A 77 4.95 -1.93 35.01
CA GLN A 77 3.52 -2.00 34.68
C GLN A 77 3.16 -1.15 33.47
N ASN A 78 3.70 0.08 33.38
CA ASN A 78 3.46 0.96 32.23
C ASN A 78 3.98 0.34 30.93
N MET A 79 5.21 -0.21 30.94
CA MET A 79 5.78 -0.87 29.76
C MET A 79 4.98 -2.11 29.37
N LYS A 80 4.51 -2.90 30.34
CA LYS A 80 3.68 -4.08 30.09
C LYS A 80 2.35 -3.72 29.41
N GLN A 81 1.67 -2.67 29.85
CA GLN A 81 0.45 -2.18 29.21
C GLN A 81 0.70 -1.74 27.77
N GLU A 82 1.80 -1.02 27.56
CA GLU A 82 2.16 -0.54 26.22
C GLU A 82 2.56 -1.69 25.27
N ILE A 83 3.23 -2.73 25.78
CA ILE A 83 3.52 -3.96 25.02
C ILE A 83 2.21 -4.62 24.57
N PHE A 84 1.23 -4.77 25.47
CA PHE A 84 -0.07 -5.34 25.09
C PHE A 84 -0.79 -4.52 24.03
N ARG A 85 -0.79 -3.19 24.16
CA ARG A 85 -1.36 -2.30 23.15
C ARG A 85 -0.72 -2.49 21.77
N VAL A 86 0.61 -2.57 21.72
CA VAL A 86 1.36 -2.81 20.48
C VAL A 86 1.08 -4.21 19.91
N ASP A 87 0.96 -5.23 20.76
CA ASP A 87 0.63 -6.60 20.36
C ASP A 87 -0.78 -6.68 19.74
N ASP A 88 -1.75 -5.97 20.30
CA ASP A 88 -3.10 -5.86 19.75
C ASP A 88 -3.09 -5.16 18.38
N GLU A 89 -2.35 -4.05 18.22
CA GLU A 89 -2.21 -3.38 16.93
C GLU A 89 -1.52 -4.26 15.87
N LEU A 90 -0.51 -5.03 16.26
CA LEU A 90 0.16 -5.98 15.37
C LEU A 90 -0.80 -7.09 14.90
N ALA A 91 -1.68 -7.57 15.79
CA ALA A 91 -2.72 -8.53 15.43
C ALA A 91 -3.72 -7.94 14.43
N GLN A 92 -4.16 -6.69 14.64
CA GLN A 92 -5.06 -5.98 13.73
C GLN A 92 -4.42 -5.77 12.34
N LEU A 93 -3.14 -5.37 12.28
CA LEU A 93 -2.43 -5.22 11.00
C LEU A 93 -2.34 -6.54 10.23
N ARG A 94 -2.15 -7.66 10.94
CA ARG A 94 -2.15 -9.00 10.32
C ARG A 94 -3.52 -9.31 9.68
N GLU A 95 -4.61 -8.95 10.35
CA GLU A 95 -5.94 -9.09 9.79
C GLU A 95 -6.15 -8.19 8.56
N GLN A 96 -5.75 -6.92 8.66
CA GLN A 96 -5.81 -5.97 7.54
C GLN A 96 -5.00 -6.45 6.32
N TYR A 97 -3.82 -7.02 6.55
CA TYR A 97 -2.99 -7.62 5.51
C TYR A 97 -3.74 -8.76 4.81
N ASN A 98 -4.29 -9.70 5.59
CA ASN A 98 -5.01 -10.85 5.05
C ASN A 98 -6.21 -10.42 4.19
N LEU A 99 -6.98 -9.44 4.66
CA LEU A 99 -8.13 -8.91 3.93
C LEU A 99 -7.71 -8.16 2.66
N THR A 100 -6.71 -7.30 2.74
CA THR A 100 -6.16 -6.57 1.59
C THR A 100 -5.59 -7.53 0.55
N ASN A 101 -4.93 -8.60 1.00
CA ASN A 101 -4.38 -9.62 0.11
C ASN A 101 -5.49 -10.41 -0.61
N GLN A 102 -6.60 -10.69 0.08
CA GLN A 102 -7.81 -11.28 -0.52
C GLN A 102 -8.61 -10.31 -1.41
N GLY A 103 -8.20 -9.03 -1.50
CA GLY A 103 -8.91 -8.01 -2.28
C GLY A 103 -10.19 -7.50 -1.60
N LYS A 104 -10.37 -7.78 -0.31
CA LYS A 104 -11.44 -7.27 0.53
C LYS A 104 -11.00 -5.95 1.18
N SER A 105 -11.94 -5.02 1.36
CA SER A 105 -11.66 -3.77 2.08
C SER A 105 -11.88 -3.98 3.58
N TYR A 106 -10.93 -3.53 4.39
CA TYR A 106 -11.12 -3.43 5.83
C TYR A 106 -12.13 -2.29 6.13
N PRO A 107 -13.22 -2.52 6.88
CA PRO A 107 -14.01 -1.42 7.41
C PRO A 107 -13.15 -0.71 8.46
N LEU A 108 -12.79 0.55 8.20
CA LEU A 108 -12.10 1.39 9.18
C LEU A 108 -12.93 1.38 10.47
N GLN A 109 -12.45 0.72 11.53
CA GLN A 109 -12.98 0.95 12.86
C GLN A 109 -12.65 2.41 13.18
N LYS A 110 -13.69 3.24 13.30
CA LYS A 110 -13.55 4.59 13.83
C LYS A 110 -12.98 4.45 15.24
N ILE A 111 -11.75 4.92 15.40
CA ILE A 111 -11.15 5.21 16.70
C ILE A 111 -11.91 6.40 17.28
#